data_AF-A0A3D2X381-F1
#
_entry.id   AF-A0A3D2X381-F1
#
_cell.length_a   1.000
_cell.length_b   1.000
_cell.length_c   1.000
_cell.angle_alpha   90.00
_cell.angle_beta   90.00
_cell.angle_gamma   90.00
#
_symmetry.space_group_name_H-M   'P 1'
#
loop_
_entity.id
_entity.type
_entity.pdbx_description
1 polymer ?
#
loop_
_entity_poly.entity_id
_entity_poly.type
_entity_poly.pdbx_seq_one_letter_code
_entity_poly.pdbx_strand_id
1 'polypeptide(L)'
;IYHLSIHDCIKRDMFRDVYYLWKNNCDTLSLEKLYSVACEYEIIQYVYYVLHFTYEVFQDVELSRYADVFRTPEGVELLDYYGLSEQERKPWRFDFKTRLDTKSLYELIKDDLTQEDLEKLERNHRIFG
;
A
#
# COMPACT_ATOMS: atom_id res chain seq x y z
N ILE A 1 -7.67 -5.82 7.15
CA ILE A 1 -9.14 -5.67 7.08
C ILE A 1 -9.66 -4.63 8.07
N TYR A 2 -9.36 -4.75 9.38
CA TYR A 2 -9.80 -3.78 10.39
C TYR A 2 -9.52 -2.30 10.06
N HIS A 3 -8.27 -1.94 9.73
CA HIS A 3 -7.97 -0.54 9.39
C HIS A 3 -8.73 -0.04 8.15
N LEU A 4 -8.96 -0.91 7.16
CA LEU A 4 -9.73 -0.55 5.96
C LEU A 4 -11.22 -0.34 6.25
N SER A 5 -11.76 -0.96 7.30
CA SER A 5 -13.18 -0.82 7.66
C SER A 5 -13.46 0.43 8.51
N ILE A 6 -12.46 0.97 9.20
CA ILE A 6 -12.65 2.10 10.13
C ILE A 6 -12.03 3.41 9.63
N HIS A 7 -11.02 3.32 8.76
CA HIS A 7 -10.28 4.47 8.27
C HIS A 7 -10.19 4.44 6.77
N ASP A 8 -10.28 5.62 6.18
CA ASP A 8 -9.75 5.84 4.85
C ASP A 8 -8.23 5.93 4.93
N CYS A 9 -7.53 4.82 4.68
CA CYS A 9 -6.08 4.71 4.89
C CYS A 9 -5.27 4.80 3.58
N ILE A 10 -5.90 5.00 2.42
CA ILE A 10 -5.22 5.20 1.14
C ILE A 10 -5.47 6.65 0.71
N LYS A 11 -4.63 7.56 1.20
CA LYS A 11 -4.79 8.99 0.94
C LYS A 11 -3.71 9.51 0.02
N ARG A 12 -4.10 10.38 -0.91
CA ARG A 12 -3.18 11.10 -1.81
C ARG A 12 -2.05 11.81 -1.06
N ASP A 13 -2.36 12.36 0.12
CA ASP A 13 -1.39 13.07 0.95
C ASP A 13 -0.23 12.18 1.43
N MET A 14 -0.48 10.89 1.69
CA MET A 14 0.58 9.96 2.08
C MET A 14 1.61 9.78 0.96
N PHE A 15 1.14 9.62 -0.29
CA PHE A 15 2.02 9.52 -1.45
C PHE A 15 2.73 10.85 -1.73
N ARG A 16 2.09 11.99 -1.44
CA ARG A 16 2.70 13.31 -1.55
C ARG A 16 3.88 13.47 -0.60
N ASP A 17 3.74 13.00 0.64
CA ASP A 17 4.81 13.06 1.63
C ASP A 17 6.02 12.22 1.19
N VAL A 18 5.77 10.99 0.70
CA VAL A 18 6.81 10.13 0.13
C VAL A 18 7.47 10.79 -1.08
N TYR A 19 6.67 11.34 -2.01
CA TYR A 19 7.18 11.99 -3.20
C TYR A 19 8.13 13.14 -2.87
N TYR A 20 7.75 14.05 -1.97
CA TYR A 20 8.61 15.17 -1.60
C TYR A 20 9.78 14.77 -0.71
N LEU A 21 9.65 13.74 0.12
CA LEU A 21 10.79 13.18 0.84
C LEU A 21 11.84 12.67 -0.15
N TRP A 22 11.43 11.88 -1.13
CA TRP A 22 12.33 11.40 -2.17
C TRP A 22 12.87 12.55 -3.03
N LYS A 23 12.00 13.43 -3.58
CA LYS A 23 12.39 14.49 -4.52
C LYS A 23 13.40 15.47 -3.94
N ASN A 24 13.27 15.79 -2.65
CA ASN A 24 14.16 16.73 -1.97
C ASN A 24 15.48 16.08 -1.52
N ASN A 25 15.58 14.75 -1.57
CA ASN A 25 16.73 14.01 -1.07
C ASN A 25 17.30 13.02 -2.11
N CYS A 26 16.83 12.99 -3.35
CA CYS A 26 17.26 12.00 -4.35
C CYS A 26 18.75 12.11 -4.68
N ASP A 27 19.36 13.27 -4.49
CA ASP A 27 20.80 13.49 -4.65
C ASP A 27 21.64 12.82 -3.54
N THR A 28 21.05 12.59 -2.36
CA THR A 28 21.74 12.01 -1.18
C THR A 28 21.27 10.59 -0.86
N LEU A 29 20.01 10.28 -1.17
CA LEU A 29 19.35 8.99 -1.05
C LEU A 29 19.61 8.17 -2.31
N SER A 30 20.82 7.61 -2.41
CA SER A 30 21.17 6.74 -3.52
C SER A 30 20.29 5.48 -3.51
N LEU A 31 19.99 4.99 -4.71
CA LEU A 31 19.16 3.81 -4.92
C LEU A 31 19.76 2.57 -4.23
N GLU A 32 21.07 2.44 -4.25
CA GLU A 32 21.81 1.33 -3.64
C GLU A 32 21.64 1.30 -2.13
N LYS A 33 21.69 2.46 -1.46
CA LYS A 33 21.48 2.57 -0.01
C LYS A 33 20.05 2.21 0.37
N LEU A 34 19.07 2.68 -0.40
CA LEU A 34 17.67 2.34 -0.15
C LEU A 34 17.45 0.83 -0.34
N TYR A 35 18.04 0.25 -1.38
CA TYR A 35 17.93 -1.18 -1.66
C TYR A 35 18.61 -2.03 -0.58
N SER A 36 19.80 -1.64 -0.12
CA SER A 36 20.50 -2.37 0.95
C SER A 36 19.70 -2.39 2.24
N VAL A 37 19.11 -1.25 2.62
CA VAL A 37 18.24 -1.14 3.81
C VAL A 37 16.98 -2.00 3.65
N ALA A 38 16.36 -1.97 2.47
CA ALA A 38 15.16 -2.77 2.23
C ALA A 38 15.44 -4.27 2.26
N CYS A 39 16.61 -4.71 1.79
CA CYS A 39 17.07 -6.09 1.94
C CYS A 39 17.34 -6.44 3.40
N GLU A 40 18.04 -5.58 4.16
CA GLU A 40 18.37 -5.81 5.57
C GLU A 40 17.12 -6.01 6.43
N TYR A 41 16.07 -5.23 6.17
CA TYR A 41 14.80 -5.34 6.88
C TYR A 41 13.79 -6.28 6.23
N GLU A 42 14.13 -6.92 5.11
CA GLU A 42 13.24 -7.84 4.37
C GLU A 42 11.90 -7.18 3.94
N ILE A 43 11.96 -5.91 3.52
CA ILE A 43 10.78 -5.09 3.18
C ILE A 43 10.71 -4.70 1.69
N ILE A 44 11.36 -5.46 0.80
CA ILE A 44 11.44 -5.14 -0.63
C ILE A 44 10.07 -4.92 -1.27
N GLN A 45 9.11 -5.83 -1.00
CA GLN A 45 7.75 -5.77 -1.55
C GLN A 45 7.00 -4.53 -1.03
N TYR A 46 7.23 -4.16 0.23
CA TYR A 46 6.62 -2.96 0.81
C TYR A 46 7.20 -1.68 0.19
N VAL A 47 8.52 -1.60 0.03
CA VAL A 47 9.17 -0.46 -0.64
C VAL A 47 8.71 -0.35 -2.09
N TYR A 48 8.58 -1.47 -2.80
CA TYR A 48 8.00 -1.52 -4.14
C TYR A 48 6.58 -0.95 -4.16
N TYR A 49 5.68 -1.41 -3.28
CA TYR A 49 4.31 -0.90 -3.17
C TYR A 49 4.26 0.62 -3.02
N VAL A 50 5.08 1.15 -2.10
CA VAL A 50 5.11 2.60 -1.81
C VAL A 50 5.61 3.39 -3.01
N LEU A 51 6.72 2.97 -3.62
CA LEU A 51 7.30 3.68 -4.78
C LEU A 51 6.41 3.56 -6.02
N HIS A 52 5.87 2.38 -6.28
CA HIS A 52 4.97 2.11 -7.41
C HIS A 52 3.74 3.01 -7.34
N PHE A 53 3.02 3.02 -6.23
CA PHE A 53 1.83 3.87 -6.12
C PHE A 53 2.14 5.36 -5.99
N THR A 54 3.31 5.74 -5.48
CA THR A 54 3.77 7.13 -5.56
C THR A 54 4.01 7.53 -7.02
N TYR A 55 4.62 6.67 -7.83
CA TYR A 55 4.77 6.88 -9.26
C TYR A 55 3.41 6.96 -9.98
N GLU A 56 2.44 6.09 -9.67
CA GLU A 56 1.09 6.18 -10.26
C GLU A 56 0.39 7.52 -9.97
N VAL A 57 0.72 8.18 -8.86
CA VAL A 57 0.16 9.50 -8.50
C VAL A 57 0.88 10.66 -9.21
N PHE A 58 2.22 10.63 -9.32
CA PHE A 58 3.04 11.78 -9.75
C PHE A 58 3.72 11.63 -11.11
N GLN A 59 3.85 10.40 -11.61
CA GLN A 59 4.42 10.05 -12.92
C GLN A 59 5.82 10.62 -13.19
N ASP A 60 6.66 10.73 -12.14
CA ASP A 60 8.05 11.19 -12.27
C ASP A 60 8.96 10.06 -12.78
N VAL A 61 9.67 10.31 -13.87
CA VAL A 61 10.51 9.30 -14.56
C VAL A 61 11.65 8.82 -13.69
N GLU A 62 12.28 9.68 -12.88
CA GLU A 62 13.37 9.23 -12.01
C GLU A 62 12.83 8.37 -10.86
N LEU A 63 11.62 8.63 -10.38
CA LEU A 63 10.97 7.79 -9.36
C LEU A 63 10.64 6.40 -9.91
N SER A 64 10.22 6.30 -11.18
CA SER A 64 9.98 5.02 -11.85
C SER A 64 11.19 4.10 -11.76
N ARG A 65 12.40 4.65 -11.94
CA ARG A 65 13.65 3.89 -11.88
C ARG A 65 13.88 3.27 -10.51
N TYR A 66 13.48 3.96 -9.45
CA TYR A 66 13.51 3.40 -8.10
C TYR A 66 12.52 2.24 -8.02
N ALA A 67 11.25 2.46 -8.37
CA ALA A 67 10.23 1.41 -8.34
C ALA A 67 10.63 0.15 -9.13
N ASP A 68 11.23 0.31 -10.30
CA ASP A 68 11.69 -0.81 -11.15
C ASP A 68 12.74 -1.70 -10.47
N VAL A 69 13.64 -1.12 -9.67
CA VAL A 69 14.66 -1.89 -8.93
C VAL A 69 14.05 -2.73 -7.80
N PHE A 70 12.98 -2.27 -7.17
CA PHE A 70 12.26 -3.04 -6.15
C PHE A 70 11.24 -4.01 -6.73
N ARG A 71 11.04 -4.02 -8.05
CA ARG A 71 10.02 -4.83 -8.71
C ARG A 71 10.37 -6.31 -8.65
N THR A 72 9.55 -7.08 -7.94
CA THR A 72 9.61 -8.54 -7.90
C THR A 72 8.29 -9.14 -8.37
N PRO A 73 8.25 -10.41 -8.84
CA PRO A 73 6.99 -11.07 -9.19
C PRO A 73 5.97 -11.04 -8.06
N GLU A 74 6.42 -11.33 -6.83
CA GLU A 74 5.60 -11.27 -5.63
C GLU A 74 5.11 -9.84 -5.33
N GLY A 75 6.00 -8.85 -5.41
CA GLY A 75 5.62 -7.46 -5.18
C GLY A 75 4.57 -6.96 -6.18
N VAL A 76 4.66 -7.39 -7.44
CA VAL A 76 3.65 -7.10 -8.48
C VAL A 76 2.32 -7.77 -8.16
N GLU A 77 2.34 -9.06 -7.80
CA GLU A 77 1.13 -9.80 -7.43
C GLU A 77 0.40 -9.12 -6.26
N LEU A 78 1.13 -8.70 -5.23
CA LEU A 78 0.57 -8.09 -4.02
C LEU A 78 -0.17 -6.77 -4.26
N LEU A 79 0.07 -6.06 -5.37
CA LEU A 79 -0.63 -4.81 -5.71
C LEU A 79 -2.15 -5.01 -5.88
N ASP A 80 -2.54 -6.21 -6.30
CA ASP A 80 -3.91 -6.59 -6.59
C ASP A 80 -4.63 -7.17 -5.37
N TYR A 81 -3.98 -7.23 -4.21
CA TYR A 81 -4.57 -7.78 -2.99
C TYR A 81 -4.56 -6.81 -1.80
N TYR A 82 -5.40 -7.12 -0.82
CA TYR A 82 -5.35 -6.56 0.53
C TYR A 82 -5.55 -7.67 1.57
N GLY A 83 -5.23 -7.38 2.83
CA GLY A 83 -5.21 -8.38 3.91
C GLY A 83 -3.79 -8.74 4.30
N LEU A 84 -3.56 -8.95 5.60
CA LEU A 84 -2.20 -9.10 6.13
C LEU A 84 -1.71 -10.54 6.09
N SER A 85 -2.59 -11.52 6.29
CA SER A 85 -2.28 -12.94 6.20
C SER A 85 -2.91 -13.58 4.97
N GLU A 86 -2.45 -14.77 4.60
CA GLU A 86 -3.03 -15.55 3.49
C GLU A 86 -4.54 -15.81 3.69
N GLN A 87 -4.98 -16.04 4.93
CA GLN A 87 -6.38 -16.29 5.26
C GLN A 87 -7.25 -15.03 5.08
N GLU A 88 -6.67 -13.85 5.32
CA GLU A 88 -7.35 -12.57 5.13
C GLU A 88 -7.17 -11.99 3.74
N ARG A 89 -6.30 -12.58 2.91
CA ARG A 89 -5.91 -12.02 1.63
C ARG A 89 -7.07 -12.09 0.65
N LYS A 90 -7.47 -10.94 0.13
CA LYS A 90 -8.59 -10.80 -0.81
C LYS A 90 -8.17 -9.91 -1.98
N PRO A 91 -8.60 -10.21 -3.21
CA PRO A 91 -8.28 -9.39 -4.36
C PRO A 91 -9.05 -8.07 -4.30
N TRP A 92 -8.44 -6.99 -4.75
CA TRP A 92 -9.13 -5.74 -4.99
C TRP A 92 -10.05 -5.89 -6.21
N ARG A 93 -11.33 -5.55 -6.04
CA ARG A 93 -12.28 -5.44 -7.17
C ARG A 93 -12.15 -4.15 -7.97
N PHE A 94 -11.47 -3.15 -7.40
CA PHE A 94 -11.39 -1.79 -7.92
C PHE A 94 -9.94 -1.36 -8.16
N ASP A 95 -9.72 -0.54 -9.19
CA ASP A 95 -8.40 -0.02 -9.53
C ASP A 95 -7.82 0.93 -8.45
N PHE A 96 -6.54 1.27 -8.57
CA PHE A 96 -5.87 2.15 -7.59
C PHE A 96 -6.51 3.54 -7.51
N LYS A 97 -6.91 4.11 -8.65
CA LYS A 97 -7.51 5.44 -8.68
C LYS A 97 -8.83 5.49 -7.92
N THR A 98 -9.68 4.48 -8.09
CA THR A 98 -10.94 4.34 -7.35
C THR A 98 -10.68 4.17 -5.85
N ARG A 99 -9.67 3.37 -5.48
CA ARG A 99 -9.22 3.20 -4.09
C ARG A 99 -8.71 4.51 -3.47
N LEU A 100 -8.08 5.36 -4.26
CA LEU A 100 -7.49 6.63 -3.83
C LEU A 100 -8.52 7.76 -3.69
N ASP A 101 -9.53 7.79 -4.56
CA ASP A 101 -10.51 8.87 -4.64
C ASP A 101 -11.83 8.55 -3.90
N THR A 102 -11.97 7.34 -3.32
CA THR A 102 -13.16 6.97 -2.53
C THR A 102 -13.25 7.75 -1.22
N LYS A 103 -14.47 7.93 -0.72
CA LYS A 103 -14.72 8.50 0.62
C LYS A 103 -14.72 7.43 1.71
N SER A 104 -14.83 6.16 1.33
CA SER A 104 -14.91 5.04 2.24
C SER A 104 -14.34 3.79 1.57
N LEU A 105 -13.19 3.33 2.06
CA LEU A 105 -12.64 2.04 1.65
C LEU A 105 -13.52 0.88 2.11
N TYR A 106 -14.22 1.03 3.24
CA TYR A 106 -15.15 0.01 3.72
C TYR A 106 -16.23 -0.31 2.69
N GLU A 107 -16.79 0.72 2.03
CA GLU A 107 -17.80 0.52 0.99
C GLU A 107 -17.28 -0.28 -0.22
N LEU A 108 -15.97 -0.23 -0.48
CA LEU A 108 -15.34 -0.98 -1.57
C LEU A 108 -15.09 -2.46 -1.21
N ILE A 109 -14.98 -2.79 0.09
CA ILE A 109 -14.59 -4.14 0.54
C ILE A 109 -15.69 -4.88 1.29
N LYS A 110 -16.78 -4.23 1.70
CA LYS A 110 -17.82 -4.83 2.55
C LYS A 110 -18.43 -6.10 1.95
N ASP A 111 -18.57 -6.14 0.62
CA ASP A 111 -19.15 -7.28 -0.11
C ASP A 111 -18.15 -8.44 -0.29
N ASP A 112 -16.90 -8.28 0.15
CA ASP A 112 -15.85 -9.32 0.18
C ASP A 112 -15.65 -9.92 1.58
N LEU A 113 -16.30 -9.34 2.61
CA LEU A 113 -16.14 -9.77 3.99
C LEU A 113 -16.94 -11.06 4.25
N THR A 114 -16.26 -12.03 4.84
CA THR A 114 -16.89 -13.24 5.35
C THR A 114 -17.51 -13.00 6.73
N GLN A 115 -18.30 -13.94 7.22
CA GLN A 115 -18.82 -13.91 8.58
C GLN A 115 -17.69 -13.83 9.63
N GLU A 116 -16.58 -14.54 9.41
CA GLU A 116 -15.40 -14.50 10.30
C GLU A 116 -14.74 -13.12 10.30
N ASP A 117 -14.65 -12.47 9.14
CA ASP A 117 -14.15 -11.09 9.04
C ASP A 117 -15.02 -10.13 9.86
N LEU A 118 -16.35 -10.24 9.73
CA LEU A 118 -17.30 -9.40 10.46
C LEU A 118 -17.21 -9.61 11.97
N GLU A 119 -17.11 -10.86 12.44
CA GLU A 119 -16.93 -11.18 13.87
C GLU A 119 -15.60 -10.64 14.42
N LYS A 120 -14.54 -10.72 13.62
CA LYS A 120 -13.23 -10.14 13.98
C LYS A 120 -13.30 -8.62 14.05
N LEU A 121 -13.98 -7.98 13.11
CA LEU A 121 -14.21 -6.53 13.11
C LEU A 121 -14.98 -6.09 14.34
N GLU A 122 -16.07 -6.77 14.69
CA GLU A 122 -16.87 -6.48 15.87
C GLU A 122 -16.04 -6.64 17.15
N ARG A 123 -15.28 -7.72 17.27
CA ARG A 123 -14.38 -7.94 18.42
C ARG A 123 -13.34 -6.83 18.55
N ASN A 124 -12.68 -6.46 17.46
CA ASN A 124 -11.70 -5.37 17.49
C ASN A 124 -12.35 -4.03 17.83
N HIS A 125 -13.57 -3.77 17.34
CA HIS A 125 -14.32 -2.56 17.69
C HIS A 125 -14.65 -2.50 19.18
N ARG A 126 -15.03 -3.62 19.82
CA ARG A 126 -15.27 -3.64 21.27
C ARG A 126 -14.03 -3.39 22.13
N ILE A 127 -12.84 -3.71 21.62
CA ILE A 127 -11.56 -3.59 22.36
C ILE A 127 -10.91 -2.23 22.12
N PHE A 128 -10.93 -1.75 20.88
CA PHE A 128 -10.17 -0.57 20.43
C PHE A 128 -11.06 0.60 19.99
N GLY A 129 -12.38 0.42 19.93
CA GLY A 129 -13.38 1.42 19.54
C GLY A 129 -13.94 2.19 20.72
#